data_AF-A0A6M2E8N0-F1
#
_entry.id   AF-A0A6M2E8N0-F1
#
_cell.length_a   1.000
_cell.length_b   1.000
_cell.length_c   1.000
_cell.angle_alpha   90.00
_cell.angle_beta   90.00
_cell.angle_gamma   90.00
#
_symmetry.space_group_name_H-M   'P 1'
#
loop_
_entity.id
_entity.type
_entity.pdbx_description
1 polymer ?
#
loop_
_entity_poly.entity_id
_entity_poly.type
_entity_poly.pdbx_seq_one_letter_code
_entity_poly.pdbx_strand_id
1 'polypeptide(L)'
;MINGTDGGQFAPFLSKDSTLYVFSTDLCRSMYFRYEKETNVHGIRAWRFTIPATLFESADLREENRCFCLTSPVCPKSGITHVSACRKGAPIVLSSPHFYQGDEEFVRAVHGLRPNKEMHETFLDIHPLTGLVMRASKRLQINVDLKRNDRLTLLKNVQRYGVFQSSGLKK
;
A
#
# COMPACT_ATOMS: atom_id res chain seq x y z
N MET A 1 1.10 15.95 5.01
CA MET A 1 2.08 16.62 4.13
C MET A 1 2.13 15.90 2.78
N ILE A 2 2.32 16.66 1.70
CA ILE A 2 2.52 16.14 0.33
C ILE A 2 4.03 16.21 0.06
N ASN A 3 4.67 15.04 -0.01
CA ASN A 3 6.13 14.92 -0.12
C ASN A 3 6.49 14.13 -1.39
N GLY A 4 7.57 14.54 -2.05
CA GLY A 4 8.15 13.81 -3.17
C GLY A 4 7.50 14.11 -4.52
N THR A 5 7.49 13.11 -5.39
CA THR A 5 7.00 13.23 -6.78
C THR A 5 5.71 12.45 -7.00
N ASP A 6 5.24 12.36 -8.25
CA ASP A 6 4.13 11.50 -8.66
C ASP A 6 4.54 10.03 -8.86
N GLY A 7 5.84 9.72 -8.71
CA GLY A 7 6.42 8.40 -8.90
C GLY A 7 6.79 8.05 -10.34
N GLY A 8 6.67 8.97 -11.31
CA GLY A 8 7.14 8.78 -12.68
C GLY A 8 8.64 9.04 -12.86
N GLN A 9 9.17 9.98 -12.08
CA GLN A 9 10.60 10.34 -12.07
C GLN A 9 11.01 10.84 -10.67
N PHE A 10 12.30 10.71 -10.37
CA PHE A 10 12.94 11.22 -9.16
C PHE A 10 14.14 12.09 -9.52
N ALA A 11 14.72 12.76 -8.51
CA ALA A 11 15.95 13.51 -8.69
C ALA A 11 17.10 12.62 -9.22
N PRO A 12 17.99 13.15 -10.07
CA PRO A 12 19.15 12.41 -10.56
C PRO A 12 20.16 12.14 -9.43
N PHE A 13 21.16 11.29 -9.72
CA PHE A 13 22.25 10.94 -8.80
C PHE A 13 21.78 10.31 -7.47
N LEU A 14 20.90 9.31 -7.57
CA LEU A 14 20.39 8.60 -6.40
C LEU A 14 21.49 7.87 -5.62
N SER A 15 21.31 7.78 -4.30
CA SER A 15 22.09 6.92 -3.40
C SER A 15 21.24 5.73 -2.94
N LYS A 16 21.89 4.64 -2.51
CA LYS A 16 21.20 3.48 -1.91
C LYS A 16 20.54 3.84 -0.58
N ASP A 17 21.02 4.88 0.11
CA ASP A 17 20.42 5.38 1.35
C ASP A 17 19.24 6.33 1.13
N SER A 18 18.98 6.71 -0.14
CA SER A 18 17.91 7.64 -0.48
C SER A 18 16.54 7.09 -0.09
N THR A 19 15.74 7.94 0.54
CA THR A 19 14.31 7.69 0.76
C THR A 19 13.53 8.38 -0.34
N LEU A 20 12.82 7.62 -1.16
CA LEU A 20 12.09 8.17 -2.29
C LEU A 20 10.63 8.36 -1.90
N TYR A 21 10.19 9.61 -1.83
CA TYR A 21 8.80 9.94 -1.52
C TYR A 21 7.95 10.01 -2.80
N VAL A 22 6.75 9.46 -2.72
CA VAL A 22 5.73 9.56 -3.77
C VAL A 22 4.41 9.98 -3.11
N PHE A 23 3.71 10.95 -3.68
CA PHE A 23 2.34 11.23 -3.29
C PHE A 23 1.38 10.34 -4.07
N SER A 24 0.73 9.39 -3.37
CA SER A 24 -0.27 8.53 -3.99
C SER A 24 -1.65 9.16 -3.86
N THR A 25 -2.22 9.60 -4.97
CA THR A 25 -3.60 10.10 -5.05
C THR A 25 -4.62 9.01 -4.69
N ASP A 26 -4.28 7.73 -4.87
CA ASP A 26 -5.16 6.62 -4.51
C ASP A 26 -5.28 6.43 -3.00
N LEU A 27 -4.14 6.55 -2.29
CA LEU A 27 -4.04 6.43 -0.84
C LEU A 27 -4.26 7.75 -0.12
N CYS A 28 -4.29 8.87 -0.85
CA CYS A 28 -4.45 10.22 -0.35
C CYS A 28 -3.39 10.62 0.69
N ARG A 29 -2.19 10.04 0.56
CA ARG A 29 -1.04 10.31 1.43
C ARG A 29 0.26 10.12 0.69
N SER A 30 1.30 10.76 1.23
CA SER A 30 2.68 10.50 0.85
C SER A 30 3.10 9.12 1.37
N MET A 31 3.73 8.36 0.49
CA MET A 31 4.39 7.08 0.75
C MET A 31 5.88 7.23 0.50
N TYR A 32 6.68 6.31 1.03
CA TYR A 32 8.11 6.28 0.77
C TYR A 32 8.57 4.89 0.36
N PHE A 33 9.59 4.86 -0.49
CA PHE A 33 10.28 3.66 -0.92
C PHE A 33 11.71 3.65 -0.42
N ARG A 34 12.24 2.45 -0.19
CA ARG A 34 13.62 2.19 0.24
C ARG A 34 14.29 1.26 -0.75
N TYR A 35 15.60 1.44 -0.93
CA TYR A 35 16.41 0.56 -1.75
C TYR A 35 16.32 -0.88 -1.22
N GLU A 36 16.16 -1.83 -2.14
CA GLU A 36 16.19 -3.26 -1.85
C GLU A 36 17.42 -3.92 -2.50
N LYS A 37 17.57 -3.77 -3.81
CA LYS A 37 18.60 -4.48 -4.57
C LYS A 37 18.90 -3.83 -5.91
N GLU A 38 20.00 -4.24 -6.53
CA GLU A 38 20.28 -3.93 -7.93
C GLU A 38 19.50 -4.87 -8.85
N THR A 39 19.12 -4.38 -10.02
CA THR A 39 18.43 -5.13 -11.06
C THR A 39 18.90 -4.68 -12.43
N ASN A 40 18.53 -5.44 -13.46
CA ASN A 40 18.71 -5.09 -14.85
C ASN A 40 17.33 -5.00 -15.54
N VAL A 41 17.13 -3.94 -16.31
CA VAL A 41 15.92 -3.73 -17.13
C VAL A 41 16.39 -3.54 -18.57
N HIS A 42 16.21 -4.56 -19.41
CA HIS A 42 16.59 -4.52 -20.83
C HIS A 42 18.05 -4.11 -21.10
N GLY A 43 19.00 -4.64 -20.32
CA GLY A 43 20.42 -4.32 -20.42
C GLY A 43 20.84 -3.10 -19.58
N ILE A 44 19.90 -2.31 -19.07
CA ILE A 44 20.16 -1.10 -18.31
C ILE A 44 20.19 -1.41 -16.82
N ARG A 45 21.25 -0.98 -16.12
CA ARG A 45 21.36 -1.10 -14.66
C ARG A 45 20.31 -0.21 -13.99
N ALA A 46 19.52 -0.80 -13.10
CA ALA A 46 18.54 -0.09 -12.29
C ALA A 46 18.61 -0.56 -10.84
N TRP A 47 18.06 0.23 -9.93
CA TRP A 47 17.92 -0.12 -8.52
C TRP A 47 16.45 -0.30 -8.19
N ARG A 48 16.14 -1.42 -7.51
CA ARG A 48 14.80 -1.71 -7.02
C ARG A 48 14.59 -0.99 -5.70
N PHE A 49 13.51 -0.21 -5.65
CA PHE A 49 12.98 0.43 -4.47
C PHE A 49 11.60 -0.17 -4.15
N THR A 50 11.36 -0.56 -2.90
CA THR A 50 10.10 -1.17 -2.45
C THR A 50 9.51 -0.38 -1.28
N ILE A 51 8.22 -0.62 -1.02
CA ILE A 51 7.55 -0.07 0.16
C ILE A 51 7.95 -0.91 1.37
N PRO A 52 8.56 -0.31 2.42
CA PRO A 52 8.82 -1.03 3.64
C PRO A 52 7.53 -1.24 4.43
N ALA A 53 7.41 -2.37 5.13
CA ALA A 53 6.24 -2.71 5.94
C ALA A 53 5.90 -1.61 6.97
N THR A 54 6.93 -0.91 7.47
CA THR A 54 6.85 0.21 8.40
C THR A 54 5.89 1.32 7.95
N LEU A 55 5.69 1.51 6.65
CA LEU A 55 4.76 2.52 6.12
C LEU A 55 3.30 2.25 6.53
N PHE A 56 2.92 0.97 6.63
CA PHE A 56 1.56 0.52 6.92
C PHE A 56 1.46 -0.25 8.24
N GLU A 57 2.50 -0.23 9.08
CA GLU A 57 2.43 -0.77 10.44
C GLU A 57 1.35 -0.07 11.26
N SER A 58 0.69 -0.83 12.15
CA SER A 58 -0.24 -0.26 13.10
C SER A 58 0.46 0.80 13.94
N ALA A 59 -0.31 1.79 14.39
CA ALA A 59 0.26 2.85 15.20
C ALA A 59 0.78 2.33 16.56
N ASP A 60 0.27 1.20 17.04
CA ASP A 60 0.73 0.57 18.29
C ASP A 60 2.16 0.01 18.18
N LEU A 61 2.59 -0.34 16.96
CA LEU A 61 3.98 -0.70 16.65
C LEU A 61 4.81 0.52 16.22
N ARG A 62 4.17 1.54 15.63
CA ARG A 62 4.82 2.73 15.10
C ARG A 62 3.99 3.98 15.30
N GLU A 63 4.31 4.74 16.36
CA GLU A 63 3.53 5.92 16.75
C GLU A 63 3.45 7.01 15.67
N GLU A 64 4.45 7.12 14.78
CA GLU A 64 4.42 8.02 13.62
C GLU A 64 3.19 7.80 12.71
N ASN A 65 2.65 6.58 12.67
CA ASN A 65 1.48 6.23 11.87
C ASN A 65 0.14 6.60 12.55
N ARG A 66 0.14 7.04 13.82
CA ARG A 66 -1.08 7.41 14.57
C ARG A 66 -1.92 8.46 13.85
N CYS A 67 -1.28 9.40 13.16
CA CYS A 67 -1.94 10.46 12.42
C CYS A 67 -2.80 9.96 11.23
N PHE A 68 -2.66 8.70 10.81
CA PHE A 68 -3.49 8.10 9.75
C PHE A 68 -4.73 7.38 10.28
N CYS A 69 -4.93 7.33 11.60
CA CYS A 69 -6.11 6.76 12.25
C CYS A 69 -7.23 7.81 12.36
N LEU A 70 -7.76 8.25 11.22
CA LEU A 70 -8.68 9.39 11.17
C LEU A 70 -10.12 9.09 11.60
N THR A 71 -10.55 7.83 11.47
CA THR A 71 -11.98 7.47 11.46
C THR A 71 -12.44 6.68 12.69
N SER A 72 -11.51 6.29 13.56
CA SER A 72 -11.80 5.48 14.73
C SER A 72 -10.79 5.77 15.84
N PRO A 73 -11.22 5.76 17.11
CA PRO A 73 -10.30 5.81 18.24
C PRO A 73 -9.36 4.59 18.28
N VAL A 74 -9.75 3.48 17.63
CA VAL A 74 -8.91 2.29 17.46
C VAL A 74 -8.26 2.33 16.10
N CYS A 75 -6.93 2.41 16.09
CA CYS A 75 -6.15 2.34 14.86
C CYS A 75 -6.30 0.97 14.17
N PRO A 76 -6.27 0.93 12.83
CA PRO A 76 -6.23 -0.33 12.12
C PRO A 76 -4.96 -1.11 12.44
N LYS A 77 -5.06 -2.44 12.36
CA LYS A 77 -3.90 -3.34 12.37
C LYS A 77 -3.02 -3.13 11.14
N SER A 78 -1.80 -3.66 11.17
CA SER A 78 -0.79 -3.49 10.13
C SER A 78 -1.25 -3.95 8.74
N GLY A 79 -0.80 -3.25 7.71
CA GLY A 79 -0.96 -3.59 6.28
C GLY A 79 -2.25 -3.12 5.61
N ILE A 80 -3.08 -2.34 6.32
CA ILE A 80 -4.26 -1.69 5.73
C ILE A 80 -4.26 -0.18 5.98
N THR A 81 -4.96 0.58 5.15
CA THR A 81 -5.20 2.00 5.38
C THR A 81 -6.61 2.41 4.97
N HIS A 82 -7.29 3.15 5.83
CA HIS A 82 -8.61 3.70 5.53
C HIS A 82 -8.48 4.93 4.64
N VAL A 83 -9.24 4.99 3.56
CA VAL A 83 -9.26 6.13 2.63
C VAL A 83 -10.62 6.83 2.56
N SER A 84 -11.50 6.56 3.53
CA SER A 84 -12.86 7.12 3.56
C SER A 84 -12.86 8.66 3.55
N ALA A 85 -11.91 9.29 4.24
CA ALA A 85 -11.77 10.75 4.30
C ALA A 85 -11.62 11.40 2.92
N CYS A 86 -10.95 10.73 1.97
CA CYS A 86 -10.78 11.22 0.60
C CYS A 86 -11.69 10.52 -0.42
N ARG A 87 -12.54 9.58 0.02
CA ARG A 87 -13.52 8.87 -0.80
C ARG A 87 -14.96 9.19 -0.37
N LYS A 88 -15.21 10.45 -0.02
CA LYS A 88 -16.55 10.97 0.32
C LYS A 88 -17.28 10.15 1.40
N GLY A 89 -16.52 9.64 2.39
CA GLY A 89 -17.07 8.85 3.49
C GLY A 89 -17.32 7.37 3.17
N ALA A 90 -17.06 6.90 1.94
CA ALA A 90 -17.20 5.48 1.61
C ALA A 90 -16.26 4.62 2.48
N PRO A 91 -16.70 3.45 3.00
CA PRO A 91 -15.92 2.60 3.91
C PRO A 91 -14.83 1.79 3.18
N ILE A 92 -14.05 2.45 2.34
CA ILE A 92 -13.00 1.85 1.53
C ILE A 92 -11.70 1.75 2.34
N VAL A 93 -11.10 0.57 2.28
CA VAL A 93 -9.82 0.22 2.91
C VAL A 93 -8.89 -0.30 1.84
N LEU A 94 -7.69 0.26 1.73
CA LEU A 94 -6.67 -0.20 0.79
C LEU A 94 -5.61 -1.06 1.50
N SER A 95 -5.11 -2.06 0.78
CA SER A 95 -4.01 -2.93 1.23
C SER A 95 -3.14 -3.34 0.04
N SER A 96 -2.05 -4.06 0.28
CA SER A 96 -1.41 -4.84 -0.78
C SER A 96 -2.29 -6.06 -1.14
N PRO A 97 -2.14 -6.63 -2.35
CA PRO A 97 -2.90 -7.83 -2.73
C PRO A 97 -2.69 -8.99 -1.78
N HIS A 98 -3.78 -9.71 -1.53
CA HIS A 98 -3.89 -10.79 -0.54
C HIS A 98 -3.38 -10.39 0.85
N PHE A 99 -3.47 -9.11 1.21
CA PHE A 99 -2.91 -8.55 2.45
C PHE A 99 -1.42 -8.85 2.65
N TYR A 100 -0.64 -8.85 1.57
CA TYR A 100 0.83 -8.89 1.68
C TYR A 100 1.35 -7.76 2.59
N GLN A 101 2.24 -8.10 3.53
CA GLN A 101 2.72 -7.24 4.63
C GLN A 101 1.64 -6.80 5.65
N GLY A 102 0.46 -7.42 5.63
CA GLY A 102 -0.60 -7.18 6.62
C GLY A 102 -0.66 -8.20 7.73
N ASP A 103 -1.45 -7.88 8.75
CA ASP A 103 -1.75 -8.76 9.88
C ASP A 103 -2.39 -10.07 9.40
N GLU A 104 -1.98 -11.20 10.00
CA GLU A 104 -2.47 -12.52 9.61
C GLU A 104 -3.98 -12.68 9.80
N GLU A 105 -4.60 -11.91 10.70
CA GLU A 105 -6.06 -11.90 10.87
C GLU A 105 -6.77 -11.60 9.54
N PHE A 106 -6.26 -10.66 8.74
CA PHE A 106 -6.87 -10.31 7.46
C PHE A 106 -6.79 -11.45 6.44
N VAL A 107 -5.67 -12.18 6.44
CA VAL A 107 -5.48 -13.34 5.56
C VAL A 107 -6.40 -14.49 5.96
N ARG A 108 -6.54 -14.74 7.27
CA ARG A 108 -7.39 -15.81 7.81
C ARG A 108 -8.88 -15.50 7.70
N ALA A 109 -9.25 -14.22 7.69
CA ALA A 109 -10.65 -13.79 7.59
C ALA A 109 -11.28 -14.11 6.23
N VAL A 110 -10.48 -14.28 5.17
CA VAL A 110 -11.00 -14.53 3.82
C VAL A 110 -10.36 -15.77 3.20
N HIS A 111 -11.20 -16.75 2.90
CA HIS A 111 -10.75 -17.98 2.24
C HIS A 111 -10.14 -17.70 0.86
N GLY A 112 -9.03 -18.37 0.55
CA GLY A 112 -8.36 -18.28 -0.75
C GLY A 112 -7.23 -17.25 -0.84
N LEU A 113 -6.98 -16.49 0.23
CA LEU A 113 -5.88 -15.52 0.23
C LEU A 113 -4.51 -16.20 0.41
N ARG A 114 -3.53 -15.85 -0.43
CA ARG A 114 -2.17 -16.39 -0.42
C ARG A 114 -1.15 -15.26 -0.64
N PRO A 115 -0.76 -14.51 0.39
CA PRO A 115 0.24 -13.45 0.25
C PRO A 115 1.53 -14.00 -0.36
N ASN A 116 2.05 -13.35 -1.39
CA ASN A 116 3.31 -13.70 -2.02
C ASN A 116 4.02 -12.40 -2.44
N LYS A 117 5.31 -12.30 -2.10
CA LYS A 117 6.10 -11.09 -2.34
C LYS A 117 6.21 -10.78 -3.83
N GLU A 118 6.64 -11.74 -4.63
CA GLU A 118 6.88 -11.58 -6.06
C GLU A 118 5.62 -11.15 -6.82
N MET A 119 4.45 -11.64 -6.39
CA MET A 119 3.15 -11.38 -7.01
C MET A 119 2.40 -10.18 -6.44
N HIS A 120 2.68 -9.75 -5.21
CA HIS A 120 1.89 -8.71 -4.52
C HIS A 120 2.69 -7.49 -4.06
N GLU A 121 4.02 -7.50 -4.17
CA GLU A 121 4.81 -6.32 -3.83
C GLU A 121 4.58 -5.18 -4.83
N THR A 122 4.64 -3.95 -4.29
CA THR A 122 4.77 -2.74 -5.09
C THR A 122 6.24 -2.33 -5.14
N PHE A 123 6.78 -2.12 -6.33
CA PHE A 123 8.19 -1.77 -6.54
C PHE A 123 8.37 -0.74 -7.67
N LEU A 124 9.52 -0.06 -7.62
CA LEU A 124 10.03 0.84 -8.65
C LEU A 124 11.47 0.44 -8.97
N ASP A 125 11.77 0.15 -10.23
CA ASP A 125 13.14 -0.06 -10.71
C ASP A 125 13.61 1.21 -11.41
N ILE A 126 14.60 1.89 -10.83
CA ILE A 126 14.97 3.26 -11.18
C ILE A 126 16.41 3.31 -11.67
N HIS A 127 16.66 4.02 -12.77
CA HIS A 127 18.02 4.26 -13.23
C HIS A 127 18.70 5.30 -12.32
N PRO A 128 19.78 4.94 -11.60
CA PRO A 128 20.28 5.74 -10.47
C PRO A 128 20.87 7.09 -10.88
N LEU A 129 21.45 7.19 -12.08
CA LEU A 129 22.05 8.44 -12.54
C LEU A 129 21.00 9.49 -12.94
N THR A 130 19.92 9.05 -13.59
CA THR A 130 18.92 9.94 -14.20
C THR A 130 17.66 10.10 -13.35
N GLY A 131 17.43 9.22 -12.38
CA GLY A 131 16.20 9.18 -11.58
C GLY A 131 14.97 8.69 -12.36
N LEU A 132 15.15 8.18 -13.58
CA LEU A 132 14.05 7.69 -14.42
C LEU A 132 13.56 6.33 -13.92
N VAL A 133 12.24 6.19 -13.78
CA VAL A 133 11.61 4.90 -13.46
C VAL A 133 11.55 4.06 -14.74
N MET A 134 12.33 2.99 -14.79
CA MET A 134 12.49 2.13 -15.95
C MET A 134 11.44 1.01 -16.01
N ARG A 135 11.05 0.50 -14.83
CA ARG A 135 10.01 -0.52 -14.67
C ARG A 135 9.33 -0.32 -13.32
N ALA A 136 8.03 -0.44 -13.28
CA ALA A 136 7.26 -0.31 -12.03
C ALA A 136 6.20 -1.40 -11.93
N SER A 137 5.81 -1.72 -10.71
CA SER A 137 4.63 -2.53 -10.46
C SER A 137 3.90 -1.90 -9.28
N LYS A 138 2.80 -1.20 -9.56
CA LYS A 138 1.92 -0.65 -8.53
C LYS A 138 0.79 -1.65 -8.27
N ARG A 139 0.75 -2.21 -7.06
CA ARG A 139 -0.22 -3.23 -6.67
C ARG A 139 -0.97 -2.79 -5.43
N LEU A 140 -2.27 -2.61 -5.60
CA LEU A 140 -3.21 -2.23 -4.54
C LEU A 140 -4.41 -3.17 -4.59
N GLN A 141 -4.96 -3.47 -3.43
CA GLN A 141 -6.21 -4.20 -3.26
C GLN A 141 -7.23 -3.28 -2.59
N ILE A 142 -8.45 -3.30 -3.11
CA ILE A 142 -9.58 -2.54 -2.58
C ILE A 142 -10.37 -3.47 -1.66
N ASN A 143 -10.66 -3.00 -0.45
CA ASN A 143 -11.46 -3.71 0.54
C ASN A 143 -12.56 -2.77 1.03
N VAL A 144 -13.62 -3.34 1.58
CA VAL A 144 -14.75 -2.64 2.19
C VAL A 144 -14.82 -3.06 3.65
N ASP A 145 -14.77 -2.08 4.56
CA ASP A 145 -14.97 -2.29 6.00
C ASP A 145 -16.48 -2.43 6.27
N LEU A 146 -16.92 -3.67 6.46
CA LEU A 146 -18.32 -4.04 6.67
C LEU A 146 -18.59 -4.12 8.17
N LYS A 147 -19.62 -3.43 8.62
CA LYS A 147 -20.07 -3.49 10.01
C LYS A 147 -21.40 -4.19 10.09
N ARG A 148 -21.52 -5.09 11.06
CA ARG A 148 -22.81 -5.70 11.38
C ARG A 148 -23.81 -4.58 11.69
N ASN A 149 -24.99 -4.69 11.08
CA ASN A 149 -26.08 -3.75 11.31
C ASN A 149 -27.40 -4.51 11.37
N ASP A 150 -28.00 -4.58 12.56
CA ASP A 150 -29.23 -5.36 12.77
C ASP A 150 -30.45 -4.76 12.05
N ARG A 151 -30.38 -3.48 11.64
CA ARG A 151 -31.44 -2.79 10.88
C ARG A 151 -31.35 -3.06 9.38
N LEU A 152 -30.16 -3.43 8.87
CA LEU A 152 -29.94 -3.74 7.47
C LEU A 152 -29.84 -5.25 7.31
N THR A 153 -30.91 -5.89 6.80
CA THR A 153 -30.99 -7.35 6.67
C THR A 153 -29.77 -7.97 5.97
N LEU A 154 -29.24 -7.30 4.95
CA LEU A 154 -28.04 -7.73 4.21
C LEU A 154 -26.75 -7.75 5.05
N LEU A 155 -26.68 -6.97 6.13
CA LEU A 155 -25.48 -6.84 6.98
C LEU A 155 -25.65 -7.53 8.35
N LYS A 156 -26.73 -8.27 8.59
CA LYS A 156 -26.97 -8.95 9.87
C LYS A 156 -25.90 -9.99 10.21
N ASN A 157 -25.45 -10.75 9.21
CA ASN A 157 -24.53 -11.88 9.36
C ASN A 157 -23.22 -11.67 8.59
N VAL A 158 -22.81 -10.42 8.40
CA VAL A 158 -21.62 -10.09 7.61
C VAL A 158 -20.36 -10.22 8.44
N GLN A 159 -19.29 -10.76 7.83
CA GLN A 159 -17.95 -10.66 8.40
C GLN A 159 -17.39 -9.26 8.21
N ARG A 160 -16.45 -8.86 9.07
CA ARG A 160 -16.00 -7.46 9.18
C ARG A 160 -15.36 -6.91 7.90
N TYR A 161 -14.78 -7.75 7.04
CA TYR A 161 -14.07 -7.28 5.85
C TYR A 161 -14.59 -7.96 4.59
N GLY A 162 -15.05 -7.15 3.64
CA GLY A 162 -15.29 -7.57 2.26
C GLY A 162 -14.07 -7.26 1.40
N VAL A 163 -13.46 -8.27 0.77
CA VAL A 163 -12.29 -8.08 -0.09
C VAL A 163 -12.74 -8.03 -1.55
N PHE A 164 -12.40 -6.97 -2.25
CA PHE A 164 -12.60 -6.83 -3.69
C PHE A 164 -11.24 -6.78 -4.38
N GLN A 165 -10.75 -7.94 -4.80
CA GLN A 165 -9.51 -8.00 -5.56
C GLN A 165 -9.74 -7.43 -6.95
N SER A 166 -9.27 -6.22 -7.21
CA SER A 166 -9.07 -5.77 -8.58
C SER A 166 -7.79 -6.44 -9.10
N SER A 167 -7.90 -7.12 -10.24
CA SER A 167 -6.74 -7.58 -10.99
C SER A 167 -5.88 -6.36 -11.34
N GLY A 168 -4.67 -6.28 -10.78
CA GLY A 168 -3.82 -5.10 -10.85
C GLY A 168 -3.53 -4.65 -12.28
N LEU A 169 -3.38 -3.33 -12.46
CA LEU A 169 -2.91 -2.74 -13.72
C LEU A 169 -1.40 -3.01 -13.83
N LYS A 170 -0.99 -3.94 -14.71
CA LYS A 170 0.40 -3.96 -15.20
C LYS A 170 0.52 -2.81 -16.21
N LYS A 171 1.30 -1.78 -15.87
CA LYS A 171 1.79 -0.78 -16.83
C LYS A 171 3.27 -1.01 -17.04
#